data_AF-A0A084SSE3-F1
#
_entry.id   AF-A0A084SSE3-F1
#
_cell.length_a   1.000
_cell.length_b   1.000
_cell.length_c   1.000
_cell.angle_alpha   90.00
_cell.angle_beta   90.00
_cell.angle_gamma   90.00
#
_symmetry.space_group_name_H-M   'P 1'
#
loop_
_entity.id
_entity.type
_entity.pdbx_description
1 polymer ?
#
loop_
_entity_poly.entity_id
_entity_poly.type
_entity_poly.pdbx_seq_one_letter_code
_entity_poly.pdbx_strand_id
1 'polypeptide(L)'
;MRLLSASLHLADGGLVGIQPKAMIANGWGELGAVSLVGEDLKTLPAELEVQWFSYTERKCYGGRFKLDQGKLTEEFQKKMIAPATDAPAVFTHLVIGFAPKGGISLWFNGEGGTKEVSHFTAAEVQFDMQAIIGTYPNVEVYATDVIARNRPAGSVKMSGHTADDFMKWSGRYRQDYRWHWAITATVPTRGVLAHYFNGEEYYWPQTPEKATSFTHPLPDAVTVRWGDGSDSGSKTLHFDDAELFAAFDKLGGAGKEAGILLELNRVTRTGKTFVQNETSIIELKNTKFSD
;
A
#
# COMPACT_ATOMS: atom_id res chain seq x y z
N MET A 1 13.54 2.72 -5.64
CA MET A 1 13.66 4.00 -6.38
C MET A 1 14.75 4.87 -5.76
N ARG A 2 15.27 5.87 -6.47
CA ARG A 2 16.12 6.92 -5.88
C ARG A 2 15.41 8.27 -5.99
N LEU A 3 15.19 8.92 -4.87
CA LEU A 3 14.65 10.27 -4.85
C LEU A 3 15.78 11.26 -5.18
N LEU A 4 15.59 12.07 -6.21
CA LEU A 4 16.55 13.09 -6.65
C LEU A 4 16.22 14.45 -6.01
N SER A 5 14.95 14.81 -6.01
CA SER A 5 14.42 16.01 -5.34
C SER A 5 12.93 15.82 -5.07
N ALA A 6 12.43 16.37 -3.97
CA ALA A 6 11.00 16.58 -3.78
C ALA A 6 10.74 17.75 -2.85
N SER A 7 9.62 18.43 -3.08
CA SER A 7 9.11 19.49 -2.23
C SER A 7 7.59 19.50 -2.20
N LEU A 8 7.06 19.84 -1.03
CA LEU A 8 5.64 20.11 -0.81
C LEU A 8 5.46 21.62 -0.66
N HIS A 9 4.61 22.20 -1.50
CA HIS A 9 4.20 23.59 -1.39
C HIS A 9 2.93 23.63 -0.54
N LEU A 10 3.00 24.27 0.62
CA LEU A 10 1.91 24.35 1.58
C LEU A 10 0.86 25.37 1.13
N ALA A 11 -0.40 25.14 1.51
CA ALA A 11 -1.49 26.03 1.09
C ALA A 11 -1.37 27.46 1.64
N ASP A 12 -0.61 27.65 2.72
CA ASP A 12 -0.28 28.96 3.32
C ASP A 12 0.94 29.64 2.67
N GLY A 13 1.52 29.04 1.63
CA GLY A 13 2.71 29.54 0.94
C GLY A 13 4.03 29.01 1.50
N GLY A 14 4.00 28.19 2.55
CA GLY A 14 5.18 27.48 3.05
C GLY A 14 5.77 26.49 2.04
N LEU A 15 7.03 26.09 2.25
CA LEU A 15 7.72 25.09 1.44
C LEU A 15 8.41 24.08 2.35
N VAL A 16 8.15 22.79 2.12
CA VAL A 16 8.83 21.69 2.81
C VAL A 16 9.65 20.91 1.80
N GLY A 17 10.96 21.03 1.89
CA GLY A 17 11.89 20.21 1.11
C GLY A 17 12.05 18.82 1.71
N ILE A 18 12.03 17.80 0.86
CA ILE A 18 12.24 16.40 1.24
C ILE A 18 13.66 16.02 0.83
N GLN A 19 14.42 15.48 1.77
CA GLN A 19 15.83 15.16 1.54
C GLN A 19 15.97 14.06 0.47
N PRO A 20 16.82 14.26 -0.56
CA PRO A 20 17.10 13.22 -1.55
C PRO A 20 17.56 11.92 -0.88
N LYS A 21 17.15 10.78 -1.44
CA LYS A 21 17.47 9.47 -0.88
C LYS A 21 17.94 8.51 -1.95
N ALA A 22 19.14 7.97 -1.75
CA ALA A 22 19.78 7.05 -2.69
C ALA A 22 18.94 5.78 -2.91
N MET A 23 18.27 5.24 -1.89
CA MET A 23 17.38 4.08 -2.04
C MET A 23 16.09 4.24 -1.22
N ILE A 24 14.98 4.04 -1.92
CA ILE A 24 13.63 3.88 -1.37
C ILE A 24 13.16 2.48 -1.77
N ALA A 25 13.02 1.61 -0.76
CA ALA A 25 12.65 0.21 -0.91
C ALA A 25 11.82 -0.31 0.29
N ASN A 26 11.09 0.59 0.97
CA ASN A 26 10.38 0.27 2.20
C ASN A 26 9.08 -0.50 1.98
N GLY A 27 8.52 -0.45 0.76
CA GLY A 27 7.20 -0.99 0.44
C GLY A 27 6.29 0.08 -0.16
N TRP A 28 5.15 -0.32 -0.70
CA TRP A 28 4.14 0.56 -1.27
C TRP A 28 3.12 0.92 -0.19
N GLY A 29 2.88 2.20 0.08
CA GLY A 29 2.09 2.66 1.23
C GLY A 29 2.86 2.71 2.57
N GLU A 30 4.03 2.08 2.62
CA GLU A 30 4.81 1.95 3.86
C GLU A 30 5.61 3.20 4.24
N LEU A 31 5.75 3.40 5.55
CA LEU A 31 6.47 4.54 6.08
C LEU A 31 7.98 4.45 5.79
N GLY A 32 8.49 5.54 5.21
CA GLY A 32 9.79 5.63 4.57
C GLY A 32 10.89 6.23 5.44
N ALA A 33 11.84 6.91 4.78
CA ALA A 33 12.60 7.94 5.48
C ALA A 33 11.68 9.10 5.84
N VAL A 34 11.72 9.52 7.09
CA VAL A 34 10.97 10.68 7.59
C VAL A 34 11.84 11.92 7.47
N SER A 35 11.30 12.98 6.87
CA SER A 35 11.92 14.31 6.88
C SER A 35 11.23 15.16 7.95
N LEU A 36 11.90 15.38 9.08
CA LEU A 36 11.46 16.31 10.11
C LEU A 36 12.00 17.71 9.76
N VAL A 37 11.13 18.58 9.26
CA VAL A 37 11.50 19.92 8.79
C VAL A 37 10.55 20.95 9.37
N GLY A 38 11.03 22.03 9.98
CA GLY A 38 10.19 23.14 10.44
C GLY A 38 9.32 22.82 11.67
N GLU A 39 8.20 23.54 11.80
CA GLU A 39 7.28 23.47 12.94
C GLU A 39 6.59 22.10 13.10
N ASP A 40 6.17 21.75 14.32
CA ASP A 40 5.53 20.46 14.59
C ASP A 40 4.22 20.27 13.80
N LEU A 41 3.43 21.33 13.66
CA LEU A 41 2.19 21.34 12.88
C LEU A 41 2.38 22.12 11.59
N LYS A 42 1.78 21.62 10.51
CA LYS A 42 1.88 22.25 9.18
C LYS A 42 0.53 22.24 8.50
N THR A 43 0.29 23.27 7.70
CA THR A 43 -0.84 23.30 6.78
C THR A 43 -0.71 22.17 5.76
N LEU A 44 -1.84 21.60 5.33
CA LEU A 44 -1.83 20.58 4.28
C LEU A 44 -1.22 21.15 2.98
N PRO A 45 -0.50 20.31 2.21
CA PRO A 45 0.16 20.77 1.00
C PRO A 45 -0.84 21.00 -0.13
N ALA A 46 -0.66 22.10 -0.87
CA ALA A 46 -1.36 22.43 -2.11
C ALA A 46 -0.76 21.77 -3.35
N GLU A 47 0.52 21.41 -3.30
CA GLU A 47 1.24 20.89 -4.45
C GLU A 47 2.42 20.00 -4.07
N LEU A 48 2.71 19.03 -4.92
CA LEU A 48 3.91 18.20 -4.88
C LEU A 48 4.76 18.49 -6.12
N GLU A 49 6.02 18.83 -5.94
CA GLU A 49 7.04 18.82 -6.99
C GLU A 49 8.05 17.72 -6.69
N VAL A 50 8.37 16.88 -7.67
CA VAL A 50 9.22 15.71 -7.44
C VAL A 50 9.96 15.25 -8.68
N GLN A 51 11.17 14.73 -8.48
CA GLN A 51 11.95 14.00 -9.46
C GLN A 51 12.61 12.76 -8.84
N TRP A 52 12.57 11.63 -9.54
CA TRP A 52 13.17 10.39 -9.08
C TRP A 52 13.73 9.55 -10.22
N PHE A 53 14.64 8.66 -9.87
CA PHE A 53 15.20 7.65 -10.77
C PHE A 53 14.63 6.27 -10.45
N SER A 54 14.13 5.60 -11.49
CA SER A 54 13.66 4.22 -11.45
C SER A 54 14.80 3.27 -11.80
N TYR A 55 15.27 2.51 -10.79
CA TYR A 55 16.32 1.51 -11.00
C TYR A 55 15.88 0.38 -11.95
N THR A 56 14.60 0.00 -11.90
CA THR A 56 14.08 -1.08 -12.75
C THR A 56 13.99 -0.65 -14.20
N GLU A 57 13.67 0.62 -14.47
CA GLU A 57 13.47 1.13 -15.83
C GLU A 57 14.66 1.93 -16.38
N ARG A 58 15.66 2.25 -15.55
CA ARG A 58 16.79 3.14 -15.86
C ARG A 58 16.36 4.51 -16.40
N LYS A 59 15.25 5.02 -15.87
CA LYS A 59 14.62 6.26 -16.34
C LYS A 59 14.40 7.23 -15.19
N CYS A 60 14.43 8.51 -15.51
CA CYS A 60 14.03 9.57 -14.58
C CYS A 60 12.60 9.98 -14.87
N TYR A 61 11.86 10.24 -13.82
CA TYR A 61 10.50 10.74 -13.88
C TYR A 61 10.40 11.98 -13.01
N GLY A 62 9.48 12.87 -13.35
CA GLY A 62 9.23 14.04 -12.52
C GLY A 62 8.06 14.89 -12.99
N GLY A 63 7.67 15.81 -12.12
CA GLY A 63 6.58 16.72 -12.41
C GLY A 63 6.17 17.53 -11.18
N ARG A 64 5.18 18.38 -11.42
CA ARG A 64 4.56 19.27 -10.44
C ARG A 64 3.05 19.03 -10.46
N PHE A 65 2.48 18.66 -9.33
CA PHE A 65 1.13 18.10 -9.21
C PHE A 65 0.33 18.88 -8.19
N LYS A 66 -0.77 19.48 -8.63
CA LYS A 66 -1.74 20.13 -7.74
C LYS A 66 -2.49 19.08 -6.94
N LEU A 67 -2.61 19.31 -5.64
CA LEU A 67 -3.31 18.44 -4.72
C LEU A 67 -4.72 18.98 -4.46
N ASP A 68 -5.73 18.11 -4.48
CA ASP A 68 -7.11 18.46 -4.17
C ASP A 68 -7.23 18.79 -2.67
N GLN A 69 -7.28 20.08 -2.34
CA GLN A 69 -7.35 20.56 -0.97
C GLN A 69 -8.64 20.17 -0.25
N GLY A 70 -9.75 20.12 -0.98
CA GLY A 70 -11.03 19.72 -0.42
C GLY A 70 -10.96 18.27 0.02
N LYS A 71 -10.51 17.40 -0.89
CA LYS A 71 -10.33 15.97 -0.61
C LYS A 71 -9.34 15.72 0.52
N LEU A 72 -8.17 16.38 0.50
CA LEU A 72 -7.16 16.22 1.55
C LEU A 72 -7.72 16.62 2.92
N THR A 73 -8.44 17.75 2.99
CA THR A 73 -9.02 18.22 4.25
C THR A 73 -10.09 17.25 4.75
N GLU A 74 -10.98 16.79 3.87
CA GLU A 74 -12.04 15.84 4.21
C GLU A 74 -11.45 14.53 4.76
N GLU A 75 -10.48 13.94 4.05
CA GLU A 75 -9.83 12.70 4.47
C GLU A 75 -9.00 12.89 5.74
N PHE A 76 -8.28 14.00 5.90
CA PHE A 76 -7.47 14.26 7.09
C PHE A 76 -8.31 14.39 8.36
N GLN A 77 -9.54 14.92 8.24
CA GLN A 77 -10.48 15.04 9.35
C GLN A 77 -11.13 13.70 9.72
N LYS A 78 -11.18 12.73 8.81
CA LYS A 78 -11.64 11.37 9.10
C LYS A 78 -10.62 10.71 10.03
N LYS A 79 -11.08 10.26 11.18
CA LYS A 79 -10.24 9.49 12.11
C LYS A 79 -10.33 8.01 11.75
N MET A 80 -9.19 7.33 11.80
CA MET A 80 -9.12 5.87 11.69
C MET A 80 -9.05 5.25 13.09
N ILE A 81 -9.36 3.96 13.24
CA ILE A 81 -9.30 3.30 14.54
C ILE A 81 -7.91 2.69 14.75
N ALA A 82 -7.25 3.05 15.86
CA ALA A 82 -5.97 2.47 16.24
C ALA A 82 -6.12 1.00 16.68
N PRO A 83 -5.33 0.06 16.12
CA PRO A 83 -5.38 -1.36 16.48
C PRO A 83 -5.00 -1.67 17.93
N ALA A 84 -4.25 -0.78 18.58
CA ALA A 84 -3.74 -0.99 19.93
C ALA A 84 -4.75 -0.55 21.02
N THR A 85 -5.55 0.47 20.73
CA THR A 85 -6.43 1.12 21.70
C THR A 85 -7.91 1.01 21.34
N ASP A 86 -8.24 0.53 20.13
CA ASP A 86 -9.59 0.54 19.56
C ASP A 86 -10.23 1.95 19.56
N ALA A 87 -9.40 3.01 19.59
CA ALA A 87 -9.82 4.40 19.69
C ALA A 87 -9.55 5.19 18.39
N PRO A 88 -10.28 6.29 18.13
CA PRO A 88 -9.99 7.17 17.00
C PRO A 88 -8.58 7.78 17.09
N ALA A 89 -7.77 7.52 16.06
CA ALA A 89 -6.43 8.03 15.87
C ALA A 89 -6.38 9.09 14.77
N VAL A 90 -5.34 9.93 14.83
CA VAL A 90 -5.07 10.99 13.87
C VAL A 90 -3.94 10.59 12.92
N PHE A 91 -3.97 11.16 11.72
CA PHE A 91 -2.84 11.08 10.80
C PHE A 91 -1.71 11.99 11.28
N THR A 92 -0.48 11.51 11.16
CA THR A 92 0.74 12.21 11.61
C THR A 92 1.76 12.36 10.50
N HIS A 93 1.62 11.60 9.40
CA HIS A 93 2.56 11.61 8.29
C HIS A 93 1.82 11.72 6.94
N LEU A 94 2.47 12.37 6.00
CA LEU A 94 2.17 12.26 4.57
C LEU A 94 3.28 11.44 3.91
N VAL A 95 2.91 10.30 3.34
CA VAL A 95 3.82 9.36 2.68
C VAL A 95 3.72 9.57 1.17
N ILE A 96 4.86 9.60 0.47
CA ILE A 96 4.92 9.70 -0.99
C ILE A 96 5.58 8.44 -1.54
N GLY A 97 4.86 7.73 -2.39
CA GLY A 97 5.30 6.50 -3.04
C GLY A 97 5.61 6.73 -4.51
N PHE A 98 6.59 5.99 -5.00
CA PHE A 98 7.02 6.02 -6.40
C PHE A 98 6.96 4.61 -6.99
N ALA A 99 6.17 4.46 -8.04
CA ALA A 99 6.04 3.25 -8.82
C ALA A 99 6.75 3.40 -10.18
N PRO A 100 7.07 2.27 -10.84
CA PRO A 100 7.48 2.30 -12.24
C PRO A 100 6.45 3.00 -13.14
N LYS A 101 6.84 3.35 -14.37
CA LYS A 101 6.01 4.08 -15.34
C LYS A 101 5.56 5.46 -14.89
N GLY A 102 6.26 6.06 -13.93
CA GLY A 102 5.95 7.40 -13.43
C GLY A 102 4.84 7.42 -12.38
N GLY A 103 4.34 6.28 -11.89
CA GLY A 103 3.27 6.27 -10.90
C GLY A 103 3.69 6.93 -9.57
N ILE A 104 2.81 7.75 -9.01
CA ILE A 104 2.98 8.41 -7.71
C ILE A 104 1.71 8.21 -6.90
N SER A 105 1.83 7.85 -5.64
CA SER A 105 0.72 7.86 -4.68
C SER A 105 1.10 8.64 -3.44
N LEU A 106 0.13 9.34 -2.88
CA LEU A 106 0.25 10.02 -1.59
C LEU A 106 -0.70 9.34 -0.61
N TRP A 107 -0.21 9.05 0.59
CA TRP A 107 -1.03 8.52 1.68
C TRP A 107 -0.93 9.37 2.92
N PHE A 108 -2.04 9.51 3.64
CA PHE A 108 -1.95 9.82 5.05
C PHE A 108 -1.65 8.54 5.84
N ASN A 109 -0.75 8.65 6.81
CA ASN A 109 -0.39 7.56 7.69
C ASN A 109 -0.39 8.03 9.15
N GLY A 110 -0.83 7.16 10.04
CA GLY A 110 -0.83 7.37 11.48
C GLY A 110 -1.10 6.07 12.23
N GLU A 111 -1.35 6.17 13.54
CA GLU A 111 -1.58 5.00 14.40
C GLU A 111 -2.79 4.15 13.96
N GLY A 112 -3.77 4.78 13.31
CA GLY A 112 -4.98 4.10 12.82
C GLY A 112 -4.82 3.34 11.50
N GLY A 113 -3.73 3.57 10.76
CA GLY A 113 -3.47 2.94 9.46
C GLY A 113 -3.06 3.94 8.38
N THR A 114 -3.22 3.53 7.11
CA THR A 114 -2.73 4.24 5.92
C THR A 114 -3.87 4.44 4.91
N LYS A 115 -4.07 5.67 4.44
CA LYS A 115 -5.13 6.05 3.51
C LYS A 115 -4.58 6.74 2.26
N GLU A 116 -4.88 6.22 1.06
CA GLU A 116 -4.46 6.86 -0.20
C GLU A 116 -5.34 8.08 -0.45
N VAL A 117 -4.72 9.23 -0.67
CA VAL A 117 -5.42 10.51 -0.84
C VAL A 117 -5.23 11.12 -2.22
N SER A 118 -4.14 10.80 -2.90
CA SER A 118 -3.90 11.27 -4.28
C SER A 118 -3.05 10.27 -5.04
N HIS A 119 -3.25 10.24 -6.37
CA HIS A 119 -2.47 9.43 -7.29
C HIS A 119 -2.22 10.19 -8.59
N PHE A 120 -1.01 10.09 -9.11
CA PHE A 120 -0.58 10.76 -10.33
C PHE A 120 0.29 9.84 -11.20
N THR A 121 0.48 10.25 -12.45
CA THR A 121 1.48 9.67 -13.33
C THR A 121 2.38 10.78 -13.87
N ALA A 122 3.66 10.73 -13.53
CA ALA A 122 4.66 11.65 -14.00
C ALA A 122 5.15 11.29 -15.40
N ALA A 123 5.59 12.31 -16.14
CA ALA A 123 6.28 12.11 -17.40
C ALA A 123 7.73 11.66 -17.15
N GLU A 124 8.28 10.95 -18.13
CA GLU A 124 9.73 10.75 -18.22
C GLU A 124 10.39 12.11 -18.44
N VAL A 125 11.48 12.37 -17.71
CA VAL A 125 12.25 13.62 -17.79
C VAL A 125 13.70 13.31 -18.10
N GLN A 126 14.36 14.22 -18.83
CA GLN A 126 15.80 14.18 -19.01
C GLN A 126 16.49 14.67 -17.74
N PHE A 127 17.52 13.95 -17.30
CA PHE A 127 18.31 14.31 -16.13
C PHE A 127 19.78 14.02 -16.41
N ASP A 128 20.68 14.74 -15.73
CA ASP A 128 22.10 14.45 -15.82
C ASP A 128 22.41 13.08 -15.19
N MET A 129 22.53 12.07 -16.03
CA MET A 129 22.81 10.71 -15.59
C MET A 129 24.17 10.59 -14.89
N GLN A 130 25.15 11.44 -15.19
CA GLN A 130 26.44 11.44 -14.48
C GLN A 130 26.29 11.83 -13.01
N ALA A 131 25.42 12.81 -12.72
CA ALA A 131 25.08 13.18 -11.34
C ALA A 131 24.39 12.03 -10.57
N ILE A 132 23.73 11.10 -11.27
CA ILE A 132 23.09 9.93 -10.67
C ILE A 132 24.09 8.79 -10.51
N ILE A 133 24.74 8.36 -11.60
CA ILE A 133 25.58 7.16 -11.59
C ILE A 133 26.95 7.41 -10.96
N GLY A 134 27.40 8.66 -10.84
CA GLY A 134 28.70 9.01 -10.27
C GLY A 134 29.85 8.37 -11.04
N THR A 135 30.64 7.53 -10.36
CA THR A 135 31.82 6.87 -10.95
C THR A 135 31.51 5.54 -11.65
N TYR A 136 30.25 5.11 -11.66
CA TYR A 136 29.87 3.88 -12.35
C TYR A 136 30.05 4.03 -13.88
N PRO A 137 30.46 2.96 -14.57
CA PRO A 137 30.77 3.03 -16.01
C PRO A 137 29.55 3.36 -16.87
N ASN A 138 28.35 2.93 -16.46
CA ASN A 138 27.09 3.25 -17.11
C ASN A 138 25.89 2.97 -16.16
N VAL A 139 24.70 3.41 -16.58
CA VAL A 139 23.45 3.24 -15.83
C VAL A 139 23.06 1.78 -15.63
N GLU A 140 23.39 0.89 -16.57
CA GLU A 140 23.03 -0.53 -16.46
C GLU A 140 23.76 -1.22 -15.30
N VAL A 141 25.07 -0.99 -15.20
CA VAL A 141 25.90 -1.52 -14.11
C VAL A 141 25.46 -0.90 -12.78
N TYR A 142 25.24 0.42 -12.75
CA TYR A 142 24.77 1.11 -11.56
C TYR A 142 23.45 0.54 -11.04
N ALA A 143 22.43 0.47 -11.91
CA ALA A 143 21.10 0.00 -11.51
C ALA A 143 21.13 -1.46 -11.07
N THR A 144 21.84 -2.32 -11.79
CA THR A 144 21.94 -3.76 -11.47
C THR A 144 22.65 -3.97 -10.14
N ASP A 145 23.76 -3.30 -9.90
CA ASP A 145 24.53 -3.40 -8.65
C ASP A 145 23.73 -2.88 -7.45
N VAL A 146 23.10 -1.73 -7.59
CA VAL A 146 22.25 -1.17 -6.52
C VAL A 146 21.06 -2.08 -6.21
N ILE A 147 20.38 -2.62 -7.23
CA ILE A 147 19.30 -3.61 -7.01
C ILE A 147 19.86 -4.84 -6.29
N ALA A 148 21.00 -5.39 -6.74
CA ALA A 148 21.58 -6.60 -6.16
C ALA A 148 21.96 -6.42 -4.68
N ARG A 149 22.54 -5.28 -4.31
CA ARG A 149 22.95 -4.97 -2.92
C ARG A 149 21.78 -4.77 -1.97
N ASN A 150 20.66 -4.25 -2.48
CA ASN A 150 19.51 -3.89 -1.66
C ASN A 150 18.38 -4.92 -1.73
N ARG A 151 18.64 -6.08 -2.34
CA ARG A 151 17.64 -7.13 -2.53
C ARG A 151 17.45 -7.91 -1.23
N PRO A 152 16.23 -7.95 -0.64
CA PRO A 152 15.95 -8.81 0.50
C PRO A 152 16.13 -10.29 0.11
N ALA A 153 16.65 -11.10 1.02
CA ALA A 153 16.72 -12.55 0.86
C ALA A 153 15.30 -13.11 0.58
N GLY A 154 15.12 -13.87 -0.51
CA GLY A 154 13.83 -14.45 -0.89
C GLY A 154 12.93 -13.62 -1.81
N SER A 155 13.32 -12.39 -2.16
CA SER A 155 12.60 -11.60 -3.17
C SER A 155 12.63 -12.26 -4.56
N VAL A 156 11.55 -12.12 -5.34
CA VAL A 156 11.44 -12.67 -6.72
C VAL A 156 12.43 -11.95 -7.65
N LYS A 157 12.98 -12.67 -8.65
CA LYS A 157 13.86 -12.04 -9.64
C LYS A 157 13.04 -11.01 -10.43
N MET A 158 13.53 -9.77 -10.47
CA MET A 158 12.92 -8.70 -11.28
C MET A 158 12.97 -9.01 -12.80
N SER A 159 13.84 -9.94 -13.22
CA SER A 159 13.89 -10.44 -14.59
C SER A 159 12.61 -11.25 -14.90
N GLY A 160 11.74 -10.71 -15.76
CA GLY A 160 10.50 -11.36 -16.19
C GLY A 160 9.24 -10.53 -16.00
N HIS A 161 9.29 -9.39 -15.30
CA HIS A 161 8.16 -8.47 -15.22
C HIS A 161 7.94 -7.72 -16.54
N THR A 162 6.69 -7.70 -16.97
CA THR A 162 6.21 -7.01 -18.17
C THR A 162 5.88 -5.54 -17.87
N ALA A 163 5.68 -4.75 -18.92
CA ALA A 163 5.15 -3.39 -18.75
C ALA A 163 3.78 -3.39 -18.05
N ASP A 164 2.96 -4.43 -18.26
CA ASP A 164 1.66 -4.59 -17.63
C ASP A 164 1.78 -4.87 -16.13
N ASP A 165 2.81 -5.61 -15.70
CA ASP A 165 3.10 -5.81 -14.27
C ASP A 165 3.37 -4.50 -13.54
N PHE A 166 3.97 -3.52 -14.24
CA PHE A 166 4.23 -2.21 -13.69
C PHE A 166 3.00 -1.30 -13.63
N MET A 167 2.02 -1.51 -14.50
CA MET A 167 0.78 -0.74 -14.52
C MET A 167 -0.20 -1.15 -13.40
N LYS A 168 0.04 -2.26 -12.71
CA LYS A 168 -0.79 -2.72 -11.59
C LYS A 168 -0.94 -1.66 -10.49
N TRP A 169 0.13 -0.95 -10.15
CA TRP A 169 0.14 0.10 -9.11
C TRP A 169 -0.75 1.31 -9.43
N SER A 170 -0.75 1.75 -10.69
CA SER A 170 -1.55 2.90 -11.13
C SER A 170 -2.96 2.54 -11.60
N GLY A 171 -3.22 1.24 -11.80
CA GLY A 171 -4.49 0.72 -12.31
C GLY A 171 -5.09 -0.34 -11.40
N ARG A 172 -4.81 -1.61 -11.68
CA ARG A 172 -5.53 -2.76 -11.12
C ARG A 172 -5.63 -2.78 -9.60
N TYR A 173 -4.56 -2.41 -8.90
CA TYR A 173 -4.51 -2.44 -7.44
C TYR A 173 -5.36 -1.36 -6.76
N ARG A 174 -5.73 -0.33 -7.51
CA ARG A 174 -6.58 0.78 -7.06
C ARG A 174 -8.04 0.59 -7.46
N GLN A 175 -8.36 -0.50 -8.15
CA GLN A 175 -9.73 -0.80 -8.55
C GLN A 175 -10.55 -1.16 -7.31
N ASP A 176 -11.64 -0.43 -7.10
CA ASP A 176 -12.57 -0.72 -6.03
C ASP A 176 -13.48 -1.91 -6.39
N TYR A 177 -13.76 -2.72 -5.38
CA TYR A 177 -14.73 -3.78 -5.40
C TYR A 177 -15.74 -3.54 -4.29
N ARG A 178 -16.98 -4.00 -4.49
CA ARG A 178 -17.95 -4.07 -3.41
C ARG A 178 -17.85 -5.45 -2.76
N TRP A 179 -17.39 -5.50 -1.52
CA TRP A 179 -17.15 -6.76 -0.84
C TRP A 179 -17.23 -6.67 0.69
N HIS A 180 -17.25 -7.82 1.35
CA HIS A 180 -17.27 -7.94 2.81
C HIS A 180 -16.35 -9.05 3.31
N TRP A 181 -16.02 -9.00 4.59
CA TRP A 181 -15.38 -10.09 5.32
C TRP A 181 -16.41 -11.10 5.82
N ALA A 182 -16.11 -12.39 5.70
CA ALA A 182 -16.74 -13.45 6.46
C ALA A 182 -15.62 -14.24 7.16
N ILE A 183 -15.63 -14.30 8.49
CA ILE A 183 -14.57 -15.01 9.22
C ILE A 183 -15.21 -16.10 10.07
N THR A 184 -14.86 -17.35 9.75
CA THR A 184 -15.23 -18.53 10.51
C THR A 184 -14.00 -18.97 11.30
N ALA A 185 -14.01 -18.68 12.60
CA ALA A 185 -12.94 -19.10 13.50
C ALA A 185 -13.51 -19.97 14.62
N THR A 186 -12.69 -20.88 15.16
CA THR A 186 -13.08 -21.74 16.28
C THR A 186 -13.27 -20.98 17.60
N VAL A 187 -12.97 -19.68 17.64
CA VAL A 187 -13.14 -18.77 18.79
C VAL A 187 -13.49 -17.36 18.29
N PRO A 188 -14.06 -16.47 19.14
CA PRO A 188 -14.29 -15.08 18.79
C PRO A 188 -13.00 -14.37 18.37
N THR A 189 -13.08 -13.59 17.29
CA THR A 189 -11.98 -12.75 16.81
C THR A 189 -12.11 -11.35 17.41
N ARG A 190 -10.97 -10.68 17.64
CA ARG A 190 -10.92 -9.33 18.22
C ARG A 190 -10.84 -8.24 17.16
N GLY A 191 -10.34 -8.58 15.97
CA GLY A 191 -10.26 -7.60 14.89
C GLY A 191 -9.44 -8.09 13.72
N VAL A 192 -9.49 -7.30 12.65
CA VAL A 192 -8.85 -7.58 11.37
C VAL A 192 -8.04 -6.36 10.96
N LEU A 193 -6.74 -6.53 10.81
CA LEU A 193 -5.88 -5.55 10.16
C LEU A 193 -5.70 -6.00 8.71
N ALA A 194 -6.08 -5.17 7.75
CA ALA A 194 -5.97 -5.47 6.34
C ALA A 194 -5.02 -4.47 5.66
N HIS A 195 -4.03 -5.01 4.96
CA HIS A 195 -3.14 -4.28 4.06
C HIS A 195 -3.59 -4.54 2.61
N TYR A 196 -3.66 -3.47 1.83
CA TYR A 196 -4.29 -3.44 0.51
C TYR A 196 -3.26 -3.29 -0.60
N PHE A 197 -3.57 -3.84 -1.78
CA PHE A 197 -2.69 -3.77 -2.93
C PHE A 197 -2.31 -2.34 -3.35
N ASN A 198 -3.16 -1.33 -3.06
CA ASN A 198 -2.84 0.08 -3.30
C ASN A 198 -2.00 0.74 -2.18
N GLY A 199 -1.56 -0.02 -1.17
CA GLY A 199 -0.78 0.46 -0.04
C GLY A 199 -1.63 1.09 1.07
N GLU A 200 -2.95 0.98 1.01
CA GLU A 200 -3.78 1.35 2.16
C GLU A 200 -3.72 0.28 3.26
N GLU A 201 -3.95 0.69 4.50
CA GLU A 201 -4.03 -0.18 5.66
C GLU A 201 -5.18 0.26 6.54
N TYR A 202 -6.06 -0.67 6.93
CA TYR A 202 -7.18 -0.39 7.82
C TYR A 202 -7.32 -1.46 8.88
N TYR A 203 -7.67 -1.02 10.09
CA TYR A 203 -8.06 -1.90 11.16
C TYR A 203 -9.56 -1.85 11.43
N TRP A 204 -10.14 -3.05 11.51
CA TRP A 204 -11.53 -3.30 11.82
C TRP A 204 -11.61 -3.91 13.23
N PRO A 205 -12.00 -3.14 14.27
CA PRO A 205 -12.02 -3.58 15.68
C PRO A 205 -13.11 -4.60 15.98
N GLN A 206 -14.00 -4.85 15.03
CA GLN A 206 -14.97 -5.93 15.08
C GLN A 206 -14.95 -6.62 13.74
N THR A 207 -14.86 -7.95 13.77
CA THR A 207 -15.29 -8.75 12.64
C THR A 207 -16.78 -8.53 12.45
N PRO A 208 -17.25 -8.12 11.27
CA PRO A 208 -18.68 -8.02 11.05
C PRO A 208 -19.27 -9.44 11.16
N GLU A 209 -19.86 -9.79 12.31
CA GLU A 209 -20.69 -11.00 12.43
C GLU A 209 -21.85 -10.96 11.42
N LYS A 210 -22.19 -9.75 10.95
CA LYS A 210 -23.01 -9.49 9.77
C LYS A 210 -22.21 -8.69 8.76
N ALA A 211 -21.92 -9.31 7.62
CA ALA A 211 -21.34 -8.74 6.41
C ALA A 211 -21.94 -7.36 6.08
N THR A 212 -21.29 -6.28 6.52
CA THR A 212 -21.58 -4.96 5.98
C THR A 212 -20.62 -4.78 4.82
N SER A 213 -21.16 -4.80 3.61
CA SER A 213 -20.37 -4.64 2.41
C SER A 213 -19.88 -3.21 2.29
N PHE A 214 -18.63 -3.09 1.87
CA PHE A 214 -17.93 -1.84 1.70
C PHE A 214 -17.31 -1.80 0.31
N THR A 215 -16.96 -0.61 -0.15
CA THR A 215 -16.33 -0.39 -1.45
C THR A 215 -14.88 0.00 -1.23
N HIS A 216 -13.98 -0.94 -1.46
CA HIS A 216 -12.54 -0.76 -1.26
C HIS A 216 -11.76 -1.59 -2.29
N PRO A 217 -10.47 -1.29 -2.50
CA PRO A 217 -9.57 -2.18 -3.19
C PRO A 217 -9.47 -3.55 -2.52
N LEU A 218 -8.80 -4.50 -3.18
CA LEU A 218 -8.59 -5.81 -2.59
C LEU A 218 -7.37 -5.82 -1.64
N PRO A 219 -7.42 -6.63 -0.58
CA PRO A 219 -6.30 -6.82 0.35
C PRO A 219 -5.21 -7.67 -0.31
N ASP A 220 -3.94 -7.35 -0.10
CA ASP A 220 -2.84 -8.30 -0.35
C ASP A 220 -2.51 -9.13 0.90
N ALA A 221 -2.78 -8.59 2.09
CA ALA A 221 -2.59 -9.32 3.34
C ALA A 221 -3.63 -8.96 4.40
N VAL A 222 -3.96 -9.94 5.24
CA VAL A 222 -4.89 -9.79 6.35
C VAL A 222 -4.34 -10.44 7.59
N THR A 223 -4.26 -9.68 8.68
CA THR A 223 -3.94 -10.18 10.01
C THR A 223 -5.20 -10.27 10.85
N VAL A 224 -5.60 -11.49 11.18
CA VAL A 224 -6.70 -11.76 12.11
C VAL A 224 -6.13 -11.90 13.51
N ARG A 225 -6.71 -11.17 14.47
CA ARG A 225 -6.34 -11.22 15.89
C ARG A 225 -7.45 -11.87 16.72
N TRP A 226 -7.07 -12.60 17.75
CA TRP A 226 -8.02 -13.26 18.67
C TRP A 226 -7.52 -13.26 20.12
N GLY A 227 -8.44 -13.57 21.03
CA GLY A 227 -8.17 -13.76 22.45
C GLY A 227 -7.82 -12.47 23.21
N ASP A 228 -7.64 -12.62 24.51
CA ASP A 228 -7.16 -11.62 25.45
C ASP A 228 -6.09 -12.22 26.38
N GLY A 229 -5.22 -11.37 26.95
CA GLY A 229 -4.19 -11.79 27.90
C GLY A 229 -3.26 -12.89 27.36
N SER A 230 -3.03 -13.92 28.17
CA SER A 230 -2.10 -15.03 27.87
C SER A 230 -2.55 -15.94 26.74
N ASP A 231 -3.81 -15.84 26.29
CA ASP A 231 -4.41 -16.67 25.25
C ASP A 231 -4.54 -15.91 23.90
N SER A 232 -3.94 -14.73 23.81
CA SER A 232 -3.94 -13.88 22.62
C SER A 232 -3.04 -14.42 21.49
N GLY A 233 -3.41 -14.11 20.25
CA GLY A 233 -2.58 -14.45 19.10
C GLY A 233 -3.04 -13.77 17.82
N SER A 234 -2.19 -13.89 16.80
CA SER A 234 -2.44 -13.42 15.44
C SER A 234 -2.06 -14.47 14.40
N LYS A 235 -2.66 -14.32 13.23
CA LYS A 235 -2.24 -14.98 12.00
C LYS A 235 -2.37 -14.02 10.85
N THR A 236 -1.32 -13.93 10.03
CA THR A 236 -1.34 -13.16 8.79
C THR A 236 -1.52 -14.10 7.59
N LEU A 237 -2.45 -13.75 6.72
CA LEU A 237 -2.74 -14.41 5.47
C LEU A 237 -2.29 -13.49 4.34
N HIS A 238 -1.43 -13.97 3.46
CA HIS A 238 -0.92 -13.24 2.30
C HIS A 238 -1.54 -13.84 1.04
N PHE A 239 -2.31 -13.03 0.32
CA PHE A 239 -2.99 -13.44 -0.90
C PHE A 239 -2.04 -13.43 -2.09
N ASP A 240 -2.22 -14.38 -3.00
CA ASP A 240 -1.61 -14.34 -4.32
C ASP A 240 -2.40 -13.34 -5.21
N ASP A 241 -1.70 -12.40 -5.84
CA ASP A 241 -2.33 -11.32 -6.61
C ASP A 241 -3.16 -11.88 -7.76
N ALA A 242 -2.56 -12.73 -8.59
CA ALA A 242 -3.20 -13.31 -9.76
C ALA A 242 -4.41 -14.15 -9.38
N GLU A 243 -4.30 -14.99 -8.35
CA GLU A 243 -5.41 -15.85 -7.89
C GLU A 243 -6.57 -15.04 -7.33
N LEU A 244 -6.31 -14.07 -6.43
CA LEU A 244 -7.36 -13.28 -5.81
C LEU A 244 -8.11 -12.44 -6.85
N PHE A 245 -7.38 -11.75 -7.72
CA PHE A 245 -8.00 -10.93 -8.76
C PHE A 245 -8.81 -11.77 -9.76
N ALA A 246 -8.32 -12.96 -10.15
CA ALA A 246 -9.07 -13.86 -11.02
C ALA A 246 -10.36 -14.38 -10.36
N ALA A 247 -10.32 -14.68 -9.06
CA ALA A 247 -11.50 -15.09 -8.31
C ALA A 247 -12.54 -13.95 -8.22
N PHE A 248 -12.08 -12.72 -7.97
CA PHE A 248 -12.96 -11.55 -7.94
C PHE A 248 -13.51 -11.19 -9.32
N ASP A 249 -12.73 -11.26 -10.40
CA ASP A 249 -13.26 -11.04 -11.75
C ASP A 249 -14.37 -12.05 -12.09
N LYS A 250 -14.24 -13.29 -11.61
CA LYS A 250 -15.24 -14.34 -11.83
C LYS A 250 -16.49 -14.19 -10.95
N LEU A 251 -16.34 -13.78 -9.68
CA LEU A 251 -17.45 -13.80 -8.70
C LEU A 251 -18.01 -12.42 -8.31
N GLY A 252 -17.18 -11.39 -8.26
CA GLY A 252 -17.50 -10.01 -7.84
C GLY A 252 -17.28 -8.93 -8.91
N GLY A 253 -16.84 -9.32 -10.11
CA GLY A 253 -16.64 -8.40 -11.24
C GLY A 253 -17.96 -7.73 -11.68
N ALA A 254 -17.85 -6.52 -12.24
CA ALA A 254 -18.97 -5.74 -12.79
C ALA A 254 -20.06 -5.32 -11.78
N GLY A 255 -19.68 -4.95 -10.56
CA GLY A 255 -20.58 -4.36 -9.56
C GLY A 255 -21.37 -5.39 -8.73
N LYS A 256 -21.05 -6.68 -8.86
CA LYS A 256 -21.59 -7.74 -8.02
C LYS A 256 -20.84 -7.81 -6.71
N GLU A 257 -21.57 -8.13 -5.65
CA GLU A 257 -21.00 -8.28 -4.32
C GLU A 257 -20.34 -9.66 -4.17
N ALA A 258 -19.11 -9.69 -3.65
CA ALA A 258 -18.42 -10.91 -3.26
C ALA A 258 -17.89 -10.79 -1.82
N GLY A 259 -17.70 -11.91 -1.13
CA GLY A 259 -17.11 -11.96 0.21
C GLY A 259 -15.78 -12.69 0.21
N ILE A 260 -14.86 -12.24 1.06
CA ILE A 260 -13.66 -13.02 1.41
C ILE A 260 -13.99 -13.81 2.67
N LEU A 261 -14.05 -15.14 2.52
CA LEU A 261 -14.26 -16.08 3.63
C LEU A 261 -12.91 -16.57 4.14
N LEU A 262 -12.66 -16.40 5.43
CA LEU A 262 -11.48 -16.90 6.12
C LEU A 262 -11.90 -17.98 7.12
N GLU A 263 -11.41 -19.21 6.91
CA GLU A 263 -11.54 -20.29 7.88
C GLU A 263 -10.22 -20.42 8.65
N LEU A 264 -10.26 -20.23 9.97
CA LEU A 264 -9.07 -20.26 10.82
C LEU A 264 -9.21 -21.29 11.94
N ASN A 265 -8.28 -22.25 11.98
CA ASN A 265 -8.10 -23.14 13.11
C ASN A 265 -6.96 -22.62 13.99
N ARG A 266 -7.32 -22.17 15.18
CA ARG A 266 -6.37 -21.57 16.13
C ARG A 266 -5.41 -22.59 16.74
N VAL A 267 -5.82 -23.84 16.94
CA VAL A 267 -4.99 -24.88 17.58
C VAL A 267 -3.85 -25.30 16.67
N THR A 268 -4.16 -25.55 15.40
CA THR A 268 -3.15 -25.90 14.39
C THR A 268 -2.50 -24.67 13.77
N ARG A 269 -3.05 -23.47 14.01
CA ARG A 269 -2.66 -22.19 13.38
C ARG A 269 -2.63 -22.29 11.85
N THR A 270 -3.56 -23.07 11.30
CA THR A 270 -3.77 -23.25 9.86
C THR A 270 -5.10 -22.64 9.46
N GLY A 271 -5.27 -22.34 8.17
CA GLY A 271 -6.54 -21.88 7.66
C GLY A 271 -6.74 -22.14 6.19
N LYS A 272 -7.90 -21.73 5.72
CA LYS A 272 -8.27 -21.70 4.30
C LYS A 272 -8.92 -20.36 3.99
N THR A 273 -8.83 -19.97 2.73
CA THR A 273 -9.38 -18.71 2.25
C THR A 273 -10.18 -18.96 0.99
N PHE A 274 -11.31 -18.29 0.90
CA PHE A 274 -12.20 -18.42 -0.24
C PHE A 274 -12.73 -17.05 -0.67
N VAL A 275 -13.06 -16.93 -1.95
CA VAL A 275 -13.93 -15.88 -2.45
C VAL A 275 -15.29 -16.50 -2.72
N GLN A 276 -16.35 -15.87 -2.25
CA GLN A 276 -17.71 -16.36 -2.42
C GLN A 276 -18.67 -15.26 -2.88
N ASN A 277 -19.74 -15.66 -3.55
CA ASN A 277 -20.95 -14.84 -3.73
C ASN A 277 -22.17 -15.70 -3.37
N GLU A 278 -23.37 -15.23 -3.65
CA GLU A 278 -24.62 -15.95 -3.30
C GLU A 278 -24.75 -17.36 -3.89
N THR A 279 -24.02 -17.68 -4.98
CA THR A 279 -24.22 -18.91 -5.76
C THR A 279 -22.98 -19.77 -5.90
N SER A 280 -21.80 -19.27 -5.52
CA SER A 280 -20.53 -19.92 -5.85
C SER A 280 -19.44 -19.56 -4.85
N ILE A 281 -18.51 -20.48 -4.67
CA ILE A 281 -17.33 -20.35 -3.82
C ILE A 281 -16.09 -20.83 -4.57
N ILE A 282 -14.98 -20.12 -4.42
CA ILE A 282 -13.66 -20.44 -4.99
C ILE A 282 -12.65 -20.44 -3.86
N GLU A 283 -12.00 -21.59 -3.61
CA GLU A 283 -10.86 -21.69 -2.69
C GLU A 283 -9.63 -21.03 -3.33
N LEU A 284 -8.96 -20.15 -2.57
CA LEU A 284 -7.67 -19.57 -2.92
C LEU A 284 -6.57 -20.51 -2.38
N LYS A 285 -5.88 -21.20 -3.28
CA LYS A 285 -4.93 -22.27 -2.96
C LYS A 285 -3.52 -21.77 -2.71
N ASN A 286 -3.20 -20.56 -3.16
CA ASN A 286 -1.86 -19.99 -3.06
C ASN A 286 -1.71 -18.99 -1.90
N THR A 287 -2.74 -18.82 -1.08
CA THR A 287 -2.67 -18.01 0.14
C THR A 287 -1.63 -18.56 1.11
N LYS A 288 -0.69 -17.72 1.54
CA LYS A 288 0.37 -18.09 2.48
C LYS A 288 0.02 -17.63 3.89
N PHE A 289 0.40 -18.44 4.86
CA PHE A 289 0.14 -18.19 6.28
C PHE A 289 1.44 -17.91 7.01
N SER A 290 1.51 -16.79 7.74
CA SER A 290 2.61 -16.46 8.65
C SER A 290 2.07 -16.14 10.05
N ASP A 291 2.95 -16.26 11.04
CA ASP A 291 2.66 -15.85 12.42
C ASP A 291 2.85 -14.34 12.60
#